data_AF-A0A165PEV3-F1
#
_entry.id   AF-A0A165PEV3-F1
#
_cell.length_a   1.000
_cell.length_b   1.000
_cell.length_c   1.000
_cell.angle_alpha   90.00
_cell.angle_beta   90.00
_cell.angle_gamma   90.00
#
_symmetry.space_group_name_H-M   'P 1'
#
loop_
_entity.id
_entity.type
_entity.pdbx_description
1 polymer ?
#
loop_
_entity_poly.entity_id
_entity_poly.type
_entity_poly.pdbx_seq_one_letter_code
_entity_poly.pdbx_strand_id
1 'polypeptide(L)'
;MDWYSAERTSCTEGRNKIAALDLECIFNQLVGSVETGGYEWPQKEAREAVNAYRSFLVDTLELEIRYKEDYPQDARAWPSKAVDIVWHTHILFTEKYFDDCDAIFGHYLHHRPQVPPPVYE
;
A
#
# COMPACT_ATOMS: atom_id res chain seq x y z
N MET A 1 18.05 10.51 -25.47
CA MET A 1 17.16 9.53 -24.80
C MET A 1 15.90 10.27 -24.41
N ASP A 2 14.74 9.81 -24.89
CA ASP A 2 13.43 10.36 -24.51
C ASP A 2 13.07 9.87 -23.11
N TRP A 3 13.39 10.69 -22.12
CA TRP A 3 13.19 10.38 -20.71
C TRP A 3 11.70 10.15 -20.39
N TYR A 4 10.79 10.86 -21.06
CA TYR A 4 9.34 10.67 -20.91
C TYR A 4 8.88 9.29 -21.37
N SER A 5 9.58 8.66 -22.32
CA SER A 5 9.28 7.29 -22.74
C SER A 5 9.64 6.29 -21.64
N ALA A 6 10.82 6.41 -21.04
CA ALA A 6 11.29 5.52 -19.98
C ALA A 6 10.42 5.61 -18.71
N GLU A 7 9.99 6.81 -18.32
CA GLU A 7 9.08 7.00 -17.17
C GLU A 7 7.69 6.40 -17.42
N ARG A 8 7.13 6.60 -18.61
CA ARG A 8 5.84 5.98 -18.98
C ARG A 8 5.93 4.46 -18.97
N THR A 9 7.03 3.89 -19.47
CA THR A 9 7.28 2.45 -19.41
C THR A 9 7.37 1.94 -17.97
N SER A 10 8.16 2.61 -17.11
CA SER A 10 8.28 2.25 -15.69
C SER A 10 6.94 2.33 -14.94
N CYS A 11 6.17 3.39 -15.19
CA CYS A 11 4.84 3.57 -14.61
C CYS A 11 3.86 2.47 -15.07
N THR A 12 3.89 2.09 -16.35
CA THR A 12 3.06 0.99 -16.88
C THR A 12 3.43 -0.35 -16.26
N GLU A 13 4.73 -0.63 -16.13
CA GLU A 13 5.23 -1.85 -15.50
C GLU A 13 4.82 -1.94 -14.02
N GLY A 14 5.03 -0.87 -13.25
CA GLY A 14 4.65 -0.84 -11.84
C GLY A 14 3.13 -0.96 -11.63
N ARG A 15 2.30 -0.32 -12.47
CA ARG A 15 0.84 -0.51 -12.46
C ARG A 15 0.44 -1.97 -12.69
N ASN A 16 1.10 -2.66 -13.62
CA ASN A 16 0.84 -4.08 -13.87
C ASN A 16 1.23 -4.95 -12.67
N LYS A 17 2.36 -4.66 -12.02
CA LYS A 17 2.78 -5.35 -10.79
C LYS A 17 1.77 -5.14 -9.66
N ILE A 18 1.30 -3.90 -9.46
CA ILE A 18 0.27 -3.58 -8.46
C ILE A 18 -1.05 -4.31 -8.75
N ALA A 19 -1.46 -4.37 -10.02
CA ALA A 19 -2.67 -5.09 -10.43
C ALA A 19 -2.56 -6.60 -10.20
N ALA A 20 -1.36 -7.15 -10.34
CA ALA A 20 -1.06 -8.57 -10.13
C ALA A 20 -0.82 -8.97 -8.66
N LEU A 21 -0.77 -8.00 -7.72
CA LEU A 21 -0.61 -8.31 -6.31
C LEU A 21 -1.70 -9.26 -5.82
N ASP A 22 -1.27 -10.40 -5.29
CA ASP A 22 -2.12 -11.25 -4.47
C ASP A 22 -2.29 -10.60 -3.10
N LEU A 23 -3.49 -10.11 -2.82
CA LEU A 23 -3.86 -9.48 -1.55
C LEU A 23 -4.92 -10.32 -0.82
N GLU A 24 -5.11 -11.59 -1.20
CA GLU A 24 -6.13 -12.43 -0.57
C GLU A 24 -5.78 -12.75 0.89
N CYS A 25 -4.51 -12.90 1.25
CA CYS A 25 -4.13 -13.04 2.65
C CYS A 25 -4.51 -11.82 3.49
N ILE A 26 -4.35 -10.61 2.95
CA ILE A 26 -4.78 -9.36 3.60
C ILE A 26 -6.31 -9.33 3.70
N PHE A 27 -7.02 -9.62 2.60
CA PHE A 27 -8.49 -9.68 2.60
C PHE A 27 -9.03 -10.68 3.62
N ASN A 28 -8.47 -11.89 3.66
CA ASN A 28 -8.84 -12.95 4.59
C ASN A 28 -8.59 -12.54 6.04
N GLN A 29 -7.50 -11.83 6.31
CA GLN A 29 -7.21 -11.27 7.63
C GLN A 29 -8.25 -10.22 8.04
N LEU A 30 -8.67 -9.35 7.11
CA LEU A 30 -9.70 -8.34 7.37
C LEU A 30 -11.06 -8.95 7.71
N VAL A 31 -11.50 -9.96 6.95
CA VAL A 31 -12.83 -10.58 7.14
C VAL A 31 -12.84 -11.71 8.17
N GLY A 32 -11.68 -12.24 8.54
CA GLY A 32 -11.54 -13.33 9.50
C GLY A 32 -12.07 -12.96 10.88
N SER A 33 -12.51 -13.96 11.64
CA SER A 33 -13.02 -13.75 13.00
C SER A 33 -11.91 -13.27 13.94
N VAL A 34 -12.28 -12.42 14.91
CA VAL A 34 -11.36 -11.98 15.97
C VAL A 34 -10.85 -13.16 16.80
N GLU A 35 -11.63 -14.24 16.94
CA GLU A 35 -11.20 -15.47 17.62
C GLU A 35 -9.99 -16.12 16.93
N THR A 36 -9.90 -15.96 15.61
CA THR A 36 -8.79 -16.44 14.79
C THR A 36 -7.73 -15.37 14.52
N GLY A 37 -7.83 -14.22 15.19
CA GLY A 37 -6.91 -13.09 15.04
C GLY A 37 -7.21 -12.16 13.87
N GLY A 38 -8.35 -12.32 13.18
CA GLY A 38 -8.83 -11.41 12.14
C GLY A 38 -9.54 -10.17 12.70
N TYR A 39 -10.12 -9.35 11.82
CA TYR A 39 -10.74 -8.07 12.21
C TYR A 39 -12.27 -8.01 12.06
N GLU A 40 -12.93 -9.07 11.58
CA GLU A 40 -14.39 -9.15 11.41
C GLU A 40 -15.02 -8.07 10.54
N TRP A 41 -14.27 -7.59 9.54
CA TRP A 41 -14.84 -6.63 8.60
C TRP A 41 -15.90 -7.30 7.73
N PRO A 42 -17.01 -6.61 7.42
CA PRO A 42 -17.94 -7.11 6.43
C PRO A 42 -17.26 -7.17 5.06
N GLN A 43 -17.52 -8.26 4.33
CA GLN A 43 -16.72 -8.66 3.16
C GLN A 43 -16.69 -7.60 2.05
N LYS A 44 -17.80 -6.89 1.85
CA LYS A 44 -17.91 -5.87 0.81
C LYS A 44 -16.96 -4.70 1.11
N GLU A 45 -16.99 -4.20 2.33
CA GLU A 45 -16.18 -3.09 2.82
C GLU A 45 -14.69 -3.46 2.80
N ALA A 46 -14.35 -4.69 3.20
CA ALA A 46 -12.97 -5.20 3.11
C ALA A 46 -12.49 -5.23 1.65
N ARG A 47 -13.33 -5.70 0.71
CA ARG A 47 -12.96 -5.75 -0.71
C ARG A 47 -12.80 -4.36 -1.31
N GLU A 48 -13.69 -3.43 -0.97
CA GLU A 48 -13.60 -2.03 -1.38
C GLU A 48 -12.31 -1.38 -0.86
N ALA A 49 -11.97 -1.61 0.41
CA ALA A 49 -10.73 -1.08 1.00
C ALA A 49 -9.47 -1.68 0.36
N VAL A 50 -9.43 -2.98 0.07
CA VAL A 50 -8.32 -3.64 -0.63
C VAL A 50 -8.15 -3.09 -2.05
N ASN A 51 -9.24 -2.83 -2.76
CA ASN A 51 -9.18 -2.20 -4.09
C ASN A 51 -8.69 -0.76 -4.01
N ALA A 52 -9.15 0.01 -3.02
CA ALA A 52 -8.68 1.37 -2.77
C ALA A 52 -7.18 1.40 -2.41
N TYR A 53 -6.68 0.37 -1.71
CA TYR A 53 -5.25 0.24 -1.42
C TYR A 53 -4.40 0.04 -2.69
N ARG A 54 -4.89 -0.70 -3.70
CA ARG A 54 -4.21 -0.76 -5.00
C ARG A 54 -4.11 0.61 -5.67
N SER A 55 -5.20 1.39 -5.66
CA SER A 55 -5.18 2.76 -6.21
C SER A 55 -4.18 3.63 -5.46
N PHE A 56 -4.13 3.53 -4.13
CA PHE A 56 -3.15 4.23 -3.30
C PHE A 56 -1.69 3.88 -3.66
N LEU A 57 -1.38 2.61 -3.93
CA LEU A 57 -0.04 2.21 -4.38
C LEU A 57 0.30 2.79 -5.76
N VAL A 58 -0.67 2.85 -6.68
CA VAL A 58 -0.47 3.47 -8.00
C VAL A 58 -0.18 4.96 -7.85
N ASP A 59 -0.98 5.67 -7.06
CA ASP A 59 -0.78 7.10 -6.80
C ASP A 59 0.59 7.36 -6.17
N THR A 60 1.01 6.52 -5.21
CA THR A 60 2.32 6.62 -4.56
C THR A 60 3.47 6.43 -5.55
N LEU A 61 3.42 5.37 -6.36
CA LEU A 61 4.43 5.09 -7.39
C LEU A 61 4.57 6.26 -8.38
N GLU A 62 3.45 6.83 -8.83
CA GLU A 62 3.45 7.92 -9.80
C GLU A 62 4.00 9.23 -9.24
N LEU A 63 3.72 9.50 -7.96
CA LEU A 63 4.30 10.64 -7.27
C LEU A 63 5.82 10.49 -7.14
N GLU A 64 6.32 9.31 -6.78
CA GLU A 64 7.77 9.06 -6.70
C GLU A 64 8.47 9.22 -8.05
N ILE A 65 7.88 8.69 -9.12
CA ILE A 65 8.42 8.86 -10.48
C ILE A 65 8.45 10.35 -10.87
N ARG A 66 7.44 11.12 -10.48
CA ARG A 66 7.33 12.55 -10.83
C ARG A 66 8.30 13.45 -10.06
N TYR A 67 8.62 13.12 -8.81
CA TYR A 67 9.30 14.04 -7.88
C TYR A 67 10.68 13.54 -7.38
N LYS A 68 11.27 12.53 -8.05
CA LYS A 68 12.50 11.77 -7.72
C LYS A 68 13.61 12.39 -6.87
N GLU A 69 13.82 13.71 -6.90
CA GLU A 69 14.94 14.38 -6.21
C GLU A 69 14.53 15.17 -4.94
N ASP A 70 13.27 15.61 -4.83
CA ASP A 70 12.77 16.42 -3.70
C ASP A 70 11.76 15.68 -2.81
N TYR A 71 11.39 14.45 -3.19
CA TYR A 71 10.39 13.66 -2.49
C TYR A 71 11.06 12.56 -1.68
N PRO A 72 10.97 12.58 -0.34
CA PRO A 72 11.45 11.45 0.43
C PRO A 72 10.63 10.19 0.09
N GLN A 73 11.31 9.05 0.07
CA GLN A 73 10.82 7.69 -0.23
C GLN A 73 9.82 7.15 0.82
N ASP A 74 9.11 8.03 1.50
CA ASP A 74 8.03 7.68 2.43
C ASP A 74 6.70 8.02 1.74
N ALA A 75 5.67 7.18 1.93
CA ALA A 75 4.35 7.54 1.41
C ALA A 75 3.80 8.75 2.19
N ARG A 76 3.93 9.95 1.60
CA ARG A 76 3.33 11.19 2.12
C ARG A 76 1.89 11.38 1.71
N ALA A 77 1.38 10.54 0.80
CA ALA A 77 -0.04 10.48 0.52
C ALA A 77 -0.72 9.93 1.77
N TRP A 78 -1.58 10.73 2.40
CA TRP A 78 -2.36 10.29 3.54
C TRP A 78 -3.49 9.37 3.03
N PRO A 79 -3.42 8.04 3.27
CA PRO A 79 -4.50 7.16 2.87
C PRO A 79 -5.78 7.49 3.66
N SER A 80 -6.92 7.02 3.15
CA SER A 80 -8.12 6.95 3.99
C SER A 80 -7.87 5.98 5.16
N LYS A 81 -8.60 6.12 6.27
CA LYS A 81 -8.46 5.21 7.43
C LYS A 81 -8.61 3.74 7.05
N ALA A 82 -9.48 3.42 6.10
CA ALA A 82 -9.69 2.04 5.67
C ALA A 82 -8.47 1.51 4.89
N VAL A 83 -7.92 2.32 3.98
CA VAL A 83 -6.70 1.98 3.23
C VAL A 83 -5.50 1.88 4.16
N ASP A 84 -5.41 2.74 5.17
CA ASP A 84 -4.36 2.71 6.19
C ASP A 84 -4.37 1.38 6.97
N ILE A 85 -5.57 0.89 7.35
CA ILE A 85 -5.72 -0.42 8.01
C ILE A 85 -5.31 -1.57 7.08
N VAL A 86 -5.68 -1.53 5.80
CA VAL A 86 -5.24 -2.51 4.80
C VAL A 86 -3.71 -2.50 4.69
N TRP A 87 -3.10 -1.32 4.65
CA TRP A 87 -1.67 -1.16 4.56
C TRP A 87 -0.94 -1.68 5.82
N HIS A 88 -1.41 -1.33 7.01
CA HIS A 88 -0.93 -1.92 8.27
C HIS A 88 -1.01 -3.44 8.25
N THR A 89 -2.15 -3.97 7.80
CA THR A 89 -2.34 -5.42 7.69
C THR A 89 -1.33 -6.04 6.74
N HIS A 90 -1.06 -5.40 5.60
CA HIS A 90 -0.05 -5.85 4.65
C HIS A 90 1.36 -5.85 5.25
N ILE A 91 1.75 -4.80 5.99
CA ILE A 91 3.06 -4.70 6.67
C ILE A 91 3.28 -5.89 7.62
N LEU A 92 2.24 -6.40 8.29
CA LEU A 92 2.35 -7.56 9.17
C LEU A 92 2.77 -8.85 8.44
N PHE A 93 2.51 -8.95 7.14
CA PHE A 93 3.06 -10.01 6.27
C PHE A 93 4.45 -9.62 5.81
N THR A 94 5.37 -9.44 6.76
CA THR A 94 6.65 -8.74 6.57
C THR A 94 7.48 -9.18 5.35
N GLU A 95 7.67 -10.49 5.13
CA GLU A 95 8.39 -11.03 3.96
C GLU A 95 7.68 -10.66 2.66
N LYS A 96 6.36 -10.90 2.58
CA LYS A 96 5.55 -10.57 1.40
C LYS A 96 5.56 -9.07 1.14
N TYR A 97 5.39 -8.25 2.18
CA TYR A 97 5.38 -6.81 2.05
C TYR A 97 6.71 -6.27 1.53
N PHE A 98 7.82 -6.82 2.03
CA PHE A 98 9.15 -6.50 1.52
C PHE A 98 9.29 -6.84 0.03
N ASP A 99 8.91 -8.06 -0.36
CA ASP A 99 9.01 -8.52 -1.76
C ASP A 99 8.11 -7.72 -2.71
N ASP A 100 6.87 -7.44 -2.29
CA ASP A 100 5.93 -6.62 -3.05
C ASP A 100 6.46 -5.18 -3.22
N CYS A 101 7.06 -4.60 -2.17
CA CYS A 101 7.64 -3.27 -2.23
C CYS A 101 8.86 -3.22 -3.16
N ASP A 102 9.78 -4.19 -3.04
CA ASP A 102 10.94 -4.28 -3.92
C ASP A 102 10.51 -4.45 -5.39
N ALA A 103 9.52 -5.28 -5.65
CA ALA A 103 9.01 -5.49 -7.00
C ALA A 103 8.41 -4.21 -7.62
N ILE A 104 7.64 -3.43 -6.83
CA ILE A 104 6.89 -2.26 -7.31
C ILE A 104 7.74 -0.99 -7.31
N PHE A 105 8.42 -0.71 -6.20
CA PHE A 105 9.12 0.55 -5.94
C PHE A 105 10.65 0.40 -6.06
N GLY A 106 11.18 -0.82 -6.07
CA GLY A 106 12.63 -1.08 -6.01
C GLY A 106 13.25 -0.80 -4.64
N HIS A 107 12.42 -0.59 -3.61
CA HIS A 107 12.82 -0.33 -2.23
C HIS A 107 11.62 -0.55 -1.29
N TYR A 108 11.89 -0.59 0.01
CA TYR A 108 10.85 -0.73 1.03
C TYR A 108 10.07 0.59 1.19
N LEU A 109 8.76 0.57 0.94
CA LEU A 109 7.91 1.75 1.14
C LEU A 109 7.66 1.96 2.64
N HIS A 110 8.28 2.98 3.23
CA HIS A 110 8.13 3.21 4.67
C HIS A 110 6.77 3.86 5.01
N HIS A 111 6.05 3.26 5.97
CA HIS A 111 4.87 3.86 6.59
C HIS A 111 5.26 4.79 7.72
N ARG A 112 4.62 5.96 7.79
CA ARG A 112 4.76 6.91 8.90
C ARG A 112 3.39 7.14 9.55
N PRO A 113 3.09 6.44 10.67
CA PRO A 113 1.78 6.53 11.29
C PRO A 113 1.44 7.94 11.76
N GLN A 114 0.18 8.35 11.59
CA GLN A 114 -0.34 9.44 12.41
C GLN A 114 -0.53 8.92 13.82
N VAL A 115 0.34 9.36 14.73
CA VAL A 115 0.19 9.04 16.15
C VAL A 115 -0.88 9.97 16.72
N PRO A 116 -2.00 9.44 17.26
CA PRO A 116 -2.96 10.27 18.00
C PRO A 116 -2.25 10.98 19.16
N PRO A 117 -2.76 12.14 19.62
CA PRO A 117 -2.21 12.78 20.81
C PRO A 117 -2.24 11.81 22.00
N PRO A 118 -1.28 11.92 22.95
CA PRO A 118 -1.24 11.06 24.13
C PRO A 118 -2.56 11.16 24.90
N VAL A 119 -3.07 10.00 25.31
CA VAL A 119 -4.19 9.91 26.24
C VAL A 119 -3.62 10.10 27.64
N TYR A 120 -3.95 11.21 28.28
CA TYR A 120 -3.65 11.42 29.70
C TYR A 120 -4.83 10.90 30.52
N GLU A 121 -4.55 10.02 31.48
CA GLU A 121 -5.50 9.58 32.51
C GLU A 121 -5.71 10.66 33.57
#